data_AF-W1P270-F1
#
_entry.id   AF-W1P270-F1
#
_cell.length_a   1.000
_cell.length_b   1.000
_cell.length_c   1.000
_cell.angle_alpha   90.00
_cell.angle_beta   90.00
_cell.angle_gamma   90.00
#
_symmetry.space_group_name_H-M   'P 1'
#
loop_
_entity.id
_entity.type
_entity.pdbx_description
1 polymer ?
#
loop_
_entity_poly.entity_id
_entity_poly.type
_entity_poly.pdbx_seq_one_letter_code
_entity_poly.pdbx_strand_id
1 'polypeptide(L)'
;MAPGAGIAVYKALYSFGGYMADVVAAVDQAVEDGVDIVSLSIGPSSVPPGSSAFLNVLEIELLFAAKAGVMVVQAAGNGGPTSSSILSFSPWITTVAASITDRKYNNSIELGNGQRFPGTGLAPPTLRMLHFPVAAAIDVSQSNTSYIAVENCQHPGAFIPVLARGKIIICTYTFEFEFESASITTVADTMEKIGAAGFIITMDPDLGASQVKGTTITMHVPGIILSNMQASGALWEYYNANTVRSRDGGAMSFGATARIGDGREATFTGQAPIVASYSSRGPDVNNALLQTADVLKPTIMAPGSSIWAAWSPNSEGDQYAKGQEFALVSGTSMAAPHVAGVAALIKQKHPDWSPAAITSAIMTTATVTDHSGNPIQAQRSNQLNTATPFDFGAGALNPTKAIDPGLIFDTNFKMYLRFLCSVPGVDDDSVRRAVGVGCPSEGKFLCSDLNTASITVSNLVGSRRVVRKVKNVGAERERYRVRVREPEGVEVGIVPTKFAVNVSATKSIRILLKAMEATNSYTFGEVVMEGDKGHVVRLPLAVSVTSALGSGEA
;
A
#
# COMPACT_ATOMS: atom_id res chain seq x y z
N MET A 1 0.74 -2.58 -15.44
CA MET A 1 1.07 -1.22 -15.91
C MET A 1 1.80 -1.21 -17.25
N ALA A 2 2.76 -2.11 -17.52
CA ALA A 2 3.44 -2.23 -18.81
C ALA A 2 3.21 -3.63 -19.45
N PRO A 3 2.12 -3.83 -20.23
CA PRO A 3 1.76 -5.16 -20.75
C PRO A 3 2.78 -5.77 -21.74
N GLY A 4 3.60 -4.94 -22.39
CA GLY A 4 4.62 -5.38 -23.36
C GLY A 4 6.02 -5.59 -22.77
N ALA A 5 6.18 -5.45 -21.45
CA ALA A 5 7.48 -5.69 -20.80
C ALA A 5 7.77 -7.18 -20.67
N GLY A 6 9.03 -7.58 -20.85
CA GLY A 6 9.50 -8.92 -20.49
C GLY A 6 9.46 -9.12 -18.97
N ILE A 7 9.17 -10.35 -18.53
CA ILE A 7 9.13 -10.71 -17.10
C ILE A 7 10.15 -11.82 -16.87
N ALA A 8 11.12 -11.57 -15.99
CA ALA A 8 12.01 -12.57 -15.43
C ALA A 8 11.62 -12.81 -13.97
N VAL A 9 11.48 -14.08 -13.57
CA VAL A 9 10.99 -14.46 -12.24
C VAL A 9 12.11 -15.13 -11.45
N TYR A 10 12.49 -14.52 -10.33
CA TYR A 10 13.49 -15.04 -9.40
C TYR A 10 12.80 -15.39 -8.08
N LYS A 11 12.63 -16.69 -7.82
CA LYS A 11 11.95 -17.17 -6.62
C LYS A 11 12.92 -17.18 -5.43
N ALA A 12 12.71 -16.26 -4.48
CA ALA A 12 13.48 -16.18 -3.23
C ALA A 12 12.65 -16.46 -1.96
N LEU A 13 11.35 -16.68 -2.10
CA LEU A 13 10.44 -16.97 -0.98
C LEU A 13 9.75 -18.34 -1.13
N TYR A 14 9.41 -18.90 0.01
CA TYR A 14 8.80 -20.19 0.26
C TYR A 14 7.67 -20.05 1.30
N SER A 15 7.00 -21.16 1.66
CA SER A 15 5.88 -21.15 2.60
C SER A 15 6.25 -20.65 4.01
N PHE A 16 7.50 -20.84 4.43
CA PHE A 16 8.01 -20.33 5.72
C PHE A 16 8.52 -18.88 5.65
N GLY A 17 8.38 -18.21 4.50
CA GLY A 17 9.07 -16.96 4.19
C GLY A 17 10.32 -17.23 3.35
N GLY A 18 11.39 -16.50 3.58
CA GLY A 18 12.66 -16.72 2.87
C GLY A 18 13.84 -16.16 3.63
N TYR A 19 15.03 -16.64 3.28
CA TYR A 19 16.26 -16.15 3.87
C TYR A 19 16.72 -14.90 3.13
N MET A 20 17.33 -13.97 3.87
CA MET A 20 17.93 -12.78 3.28
C MET A 20 18.98 -13.14 2.22
N ALA A 21 19.71 -14.25 2.40
CA ALA A 21 20.68 -14.74 1.43
C ALA A 21 20.03 -15.13 0.08
N ASP A 22 18.84 -15.74 0.10
CA ASP A 22 18.12 -16.11 -1.13
C ASP A 22 17.65 -14.86 -1.88
N VAL A 23 17.18 -13.84 -1.15
CA VAL A 23 16.76 -12.57 -1.74
C VAL A 23 17.94 -11.84 -2.35
N VAL A 24 19.07 -11.80 -1.65
CA VAL A 24 20.32 -11.20 -2.15
C VAL A 24 20.78 -11.92 -3.41
N ALA A 25 20.85 -13.25 -3.40
CA ALA A 25 21.25 -14.03 -4.57
C ALA A 25 20.30 -13.84 -5.77
N ALA A 26 18.99 -13.72 -5.52
CA ALA A 26 18.02 -13.44 -6.57
C ALA A 26 18.17 -12.05 -7.18
N VAL A 27 18.49 -11.03 -6.37
CA VAL A 27 18.76 -9.67 -6.87
C VAL A 27 20.05 -9.65 -7.68
N ASP A 28 21.12 -10.25 -7.16
CA ASP A 28 22.43 -10.32 -7.82
C ASP A 28 22.30 -11.01 -9.19
N GLN A 29 21.66 -12.19 -9.23
CA GLN A 29 21.39 -12.89 -10.49
C GLN A 29 20.54 -12.05 -11.46
N ALA A 30 19.53 -11.34 -10.97
CA ALA A 30 18.70 -10.49 -11.82
C ALA A 30 19.51 -9.34 -12.46
N VAL A 31 20.46 -8.77 -11.71
CA VAL A 31 21.38 -7.75 -12.23
C VAL A 31 22.31 -8.35 -13.27
N GLU A 32 22.88 -9.55 -13.03
CA GLU A 32 23.71 -10.26 -14.02
C GLU A 32 22.96 -10.57 -15.31
N ASP A 33 21.69 -10.98 -15.21
CA ASP A 33 20.82 -11.28 -16.34
C ASP A 33 20.38 -10.02 -17.11
N GLY A 34 20.72 -8.83 -16.60
CA GLY A 34 20.52 -7.55 -17.29
C GLY A 34 19.09 -7.02 -17.23
N VAL A 35 18.35 -7.28 -16.14
CA VAL A 35 17.01 -6.69 -15.97
C VAL A 35 17.09 -5.17 -15.81
N ASP A 36 16.11 -4.44 -16.34
CA ASP A 36 16.05 -2.98 -16.17
C ASP A 36 15.58 -2.55 -14.77
N ILE A 37 14.66 -3.33 -14.19
CA ILE A 37 13.91 -2.98 -12.98
C ILE A 37 13.66 -4.23 -12.13
N VAL A 38 13.98 -4.14 -10.85
CA VAL A 38 13.63 -5.13 -9.83
C VAL A 38 12.40 -4.63 -9.07
N SER A 39 11.30 -5.38 -9.15
CA SER A 39 10.08 -5.16 -8.37
C SER A 39 10.09 -6.04 -7.13
N LEU A 40 10.44 -5.47 -5.98
CA LEU A 40 10.65 -6.17 -4.71
C LEU A 40 9.48 -5.93 -3.75
N SER A 41 8.45 -6.76 -3.83
CA SER A 41 7.28 -6.70 -2.94
C SER A 41 7.52 -7.34 -1.55
N ILE A 42 8.75 -7.25 -1.05
CA ILE A 42 9.25 -7.88 0.17
C ILE A 42 10.23 -6.94 0.89
N GLY A 43 10.41 -7.13 2.19
CA GLY A 43 11.33 -6.37 3.02
C GLY A 43 11.63 -7.11 4.32
N PRO A 44 12.55 -6.61 5.15
CA PRO A 44 12.81 -7.17 6.46
C PRO A 44 11.56 -7.10 7.34
N SER A 45 11.44 -8.00 8.32
CA SER A 45 10.33 -8.03 9.28
C SER A 45 10.41 -6.95 10.36
N SER A 46 11.61 -6.40 10.58
CA SER A 46 11.90 -5.34 11.53
C SER A 46 13.09 -4.51 11.06
N VAL A 47 13.33 -3.37 11.70
CA VAL A 47 14.56 -2.61 11.47
C VAL A 47 15.77 -3.51 11.77
N PRO A 48 16.72 -3.67 10.83
CA PRO A 48 17.88 -4.53 11.05
C PRO A 48 18.73 -4.08 12.26
N PRO A 49 19.31 -5.02 13.02
CA PRO A 49 20.27 -4.67 14.05
C PRO A 49 21.58 -4.16 13.42
N GLY A 50 22.35 -3.38 14.17
CA GLY A 50 23.65 -2.86 13.75
C GLY A 50 23.79 -1.36 13.93
N SER A 51 24.89 -0.80 13.43
CA SER A 51 25.18 0.64 13.49
C SER A 51 24.23 1.45 12.62
N SER A 52 23.80 0.88 11.50
CA SER A 52 22.82 1.50 10.60
C SER A 52 22.05 0.46 9.79
N ALA A 53 20.76 0.72 9.57
CA ALA A 53 19.87 -0.01 8.68
C ALA A 53 20.40 0.01 7.24
N PHE A 54 21.02 1.12 6.80
CA PHE A 54 21.55 1.30 5.45
C PHE A 54 22.78 0.41 5.13
N LEU A 55 23.40 -0.21 6.15
CA LEU A 55 24.54 -1.11 5.99
C LEU A 55 24.16 -2.59 6.05
N ASN A 56 22.86 -2.90 6.15
CA ASN A 56 22.41 -4.28 6.09
C ASN A 56 22.72 -4.88 4.70
N VAL A 57 23.00 -6.18 4.64
CA VAL A 57 23.40 -6.90 3.43
C VAL A 57 22.42 -6.67 2.27
N LEU A 58 21.11 -6.73 2.53
CA LEU A 58 20.11 -6.48 1.49
C LEU A 58 20.18 -5.04 0.98
N GLU A 59 20.33 -4.05 1.87
CA GLU A 59 20.40 -2.64 1.47
C GLU A 59 21.62 -2.36 0.59
N ILE A 60 22.76 -2.99 0.89
CA ILE A 60 23.99 -2.88 0.10
C ILE A 60 23.86 -3.60 -1.25
N GLU A 61 23.21 -4.76 -1.29
CA GLU A 61 22.91 -5.45 -2.54
C GLU A 61 22.05 -4.57 -3.47
N LEU A 62 21.00 -3.96 -2.91
CA LEU A 62 20.14 -3.04 -3.67
C LEU A 62 20.88 -1.75 -4.10
N LEU A 63 21.92 -1.34 -3.38
CA LEU A 63 22.82 -0.26 -3.82
C LEU A 63 23.64 -0.68 -5.04
N PHE A 64 24.11 -1.93 -5.09
CA PHE A 64 24.85 -2.45 -6.23
C PHE A 64 23.96 -2.63 -7.47
N ALA A 65 22.71 -3.07 -7.30
CA ALA A 65 21.73 -3.05 -8.38
C ALA A 65 21.55 -1.62 -8.95
N ALA A 66 21.37 -0.62 -8.08
CA ALA A 66 21.25 0.78 -8.50
C ALA A 66 22.53 1.30 -9.20
N LYS A 67 23.72 0.89 -8.72
CA LYS A 67 25.02 1.20 -9.34
C LYS A 67 25.14 0.60 -10.74
N ALA A 68 24.60 -0.60 -10.95
CA ALA A 68 24.55 -1.27 -12.25
C ALA A 68 23.51 -0.66 -13.21
N GLY A 69 22.74 0.34 -12.76
CA GLY A 69 21.71 0.99 -13.56
C GLY A 69 20.34 0.32 -13.47
N VAL A 70 20.19 -0.70 -12.62
CA VAL A 70 18.94 -1.41 -12.38
C VAL A 70 18.13 -0.66 -11.32
N MET A 71 16.89 -0.28 -11.65
CA MET A 71 16.04 0.42 -10.70
C MET A 71 15.40 -0.55 -9.72
N VAL A 72 15.50 -0.27 -8.42
CA VAL A 72 14.82 -1.04 -7.37
C VAL A 72 13.53 -0.32 -6.95
N VAL A 73 12.41 -1.02 -7.05
CA VAL A 73 11.11 -0.57 -6.54
C VAL A 73 10.68 -1.52 -5.43
N GLN A 74 10.54 -1.01 -4.21
CA GLN A 74 10.25 -1.84 -3.04
C GLN A 74 8.96 -1.40 -2.33
N ALA A 75 8.22 -2.36 -1.81
CA ALA A 75 7.06 -2.10 -0.95
C ALA A 75 7.49 -1.41 0.37
N ALA A 76 6.71 -0.44 0.83
CA ALA A 76 6.97 0.29 2.08
C ALA A 76 6.84 -0.57 3.35
N GLY A 77 6.03 -1.63 3.29
CA GLY A 77 5.62 -2.42 4.45
C GLY A 77 4.14 -2.21 4.81
N ASN A 78 3.58 -3.15 5.57
CA ASN A 78 2.17 -3.14 5.97
C ASN A 78 1.98 -2.95 7.49
N GLY A 79 2.97 -2.32 8.16
CA GLY A 79 2.98 -2.11 9.61
C GLY A 79 2.38 -0.77 10.07
N GLY A 80 1.72 -0.04 9.16
CA GLY A 80 1.01 1.19 9.48
C GLY A 80 -0.23 0.95 10.37
N PRO A 81 -0.88 2.02 10.85
CA PRO A 81 -0.66 3.42 10.51
C PRO A 81 0.35 4.13 11.43
N THR A 82 1.07 3.42 12.29
CA THR A 82 2.00 4.03 13.26
C THR A 82 3.18 4.72 12.55
N SER A 83 3.63 5.85 13.10
CA SER A 83 4.85 6.55 12.65
C SER A 83 6.08 5.63 12.71
N SER A 84 7.06 5.85 11.84
CA SER A 84 8.33 5.11 11.80
C SER A 84 8.16 3.59 11.65
N SER A 85 7.15 3.17 10.88
CA SER A 85 6.84 1.77 10.58
C SER A 85 7.39 1.30 9.22
N ILE A 86 8.13 2.16 8.52
CA ILE A 86 8.76 1.83 7.24
C ILE A 86 9.80 0.73 7.40
N LEU A 87 9.88 -0.17 6.42
CA LEU A 87 10.86 -1.26 6.36
C LEU A 87 11.68 -1.27 5.06
N SER A 88 11.66 -0.15 4.35
CA SER A 88 12.42 0.09 3.11
C SER A 88 13.11 1.44 3.24
N PHE A 89 14.40 1.40 3.59
CA PHE A 89 15.10 2.54 4.19
C PHE A 89 15.92 3.32 3.16
N SER A 90 16.69 2.65 2.31
CA SER A 90 17.76 3.35 1.60
C SER A 90 17.31 4.33 0.51
N PRO A 91 18.06 5.41 0.28
CA PRO A 91 17.69 6.43 -0.71
C PRO A 91 17.90 6.02 -2.18
N TRP A 92 18.56 4.89 -2.44
CA TRP A 92 18.65 4.27 -3.79
C TRP A 92 17.44 3.38 -4.13
N ILE A 93 16.50 3.21 -3.19
CA ILE A 93 15.29 2.42 -3.36
C ILE A 93 14.08 3.33 -3.56
N THR A 94 13.28 3.06 -4.58
CA THR A 94 11.97 3.69 -4.75
C THR A 94 10.94 2.97 -3.89
N THR A 95 10.65 3.53 -2.72
CA THR A 95 9.75 2.91 -1.74
C THR A 95 8.30 3.32 -1.96
N VAL A 96 7.40 2.34 -2.02
CA VAL A 96 6.02 2.55 -2.47
C VAL A 96 5.01 2.31 -1.36
N ALA A 97 4.28 3.36 -0.99
CA ALA A 97 3.09 3.28 -0.13
C ALA A 97 1.84 2.85 -0.90
N ALA A 98 0.86 2.31 -0.18
CA ALA A 98 -0.39 1.81 -0.73
C ALA A 98 -1.53 2.81 -0.57
N SER A 99 -2.25 3.07 -1.66
CA SER A 99 -3.53 3.78 -1.64
C SER A 99 -4.72 2.83 -1.80
N ILE A 100 -5.84 3.31 -1.26
CA ILE A 100 -7.20 2.84 -1.54
C ILE A 100 -7.69 3.56 -2.81
N THR A 101 -8.20 2.77 -3.75
CA THR A 101 -8.87 3.27 -4.96
C THR A 101 -10.31 3.69 -4.65
N ASP A 102 -10.98 4.36 -5.57
CA ASP A 102 -12.40 4.72 -5.43
C ASP A 102 -13.34 3.53 -5.67
N ARG A 103 -12.82 2.41 -6.17
CA ARG A 103 -13.59 1.19 -6.41
C ARG A 103 -14.00 0.51 -5.10
N LYS A 104 -15.30 0.28 -4.94
CA LYS A 104 -15.91 -0.51 -3.86
C LYS A 104 -16.87 -1.55 -4.41
N TYR A 105 -16.86 -2.71 -3.80
CA TYR A 105 -17.86 -3.76 -4.04
C TYR A 105 -18.84 -3.74 -2.88
N ASN A 106 -20.09 -3.39 -3.17
CA ASN A 106 -21.13 -3.29 -2.17
C ASN A 106 -22.11 -4.44 -2.37
N ASN A 107 -22.02 -5.45 -1.53
CA ASN A 107 -23.05 -6.48 -1.49
C ASN A 107 -24.18 -6.05 -0.53
N SER A 108 -25.39 -6.53 -0.75
CA SER A 108 -26.52 -6.21 0.12
C SER A 108 -27.56 -7.31 0.09
N ILE A 109 -28.29 -7.44 1.19
CA ILE A 109 -29.44 -8.33 1.30
C ILE A 109 -30.69 -7.51 1.59
N GLU A 110 -31.79 -7.88 0.94
CA GLU A 110 -33.12 -7.35 1.21
C GLU A 110 -34.00 -8.48 1.72
N LEU A 111 -34.64 -8.27 2.85
CA LEU A 111 -35.53 -9.22 3.50
C LEU A 111 -36.98 -9.01 3.04
N GLY A 112 -37.82 -10.02 3.16
CA GLY A 112 -39.22 -9.96 2.75
C GLY A 112 -40.08 -8.95 3.52
N ASN A 113 -39.58 -8.42 4.65
CA ASN A 113 -40.19 -7.31 5.39
C ASN A 113 -39.76 -5.92 4.89
N GLY A 114 -38.95 -5.85 3.82
CA GLY A 114 -38.43 -4.61 3.22
C GLY A 114 -37.16 -4.06 3.87
N GLN A 115 -36.66 -4.65 4.96
CA GLN A 115 -35.37 -4.25 5.54
C GLN A 115 -34.22 -4.61 4.59
N ARG A 116 -33.22 -3.72 4.51
CA ARG A 116 -32.03 -3.91 3.68
C ARG A 116 -30.77 -3.71 4.50
N PHE A 117 -29.85 -4.66 4.42
CA PHE A 117 -28.58 -4.62 5.13
C PHE A 117 -27.40 -4.65 4.15
N PRO A 118 -26.39 -3.78 4.34
CA PRO A 118 -25.14 -3.90 3.61
C PRO A 118 -24.33 -5.10 4.14
N GLY A 119 -23.59 -5.73 3.25
CA GLY A 119 -22.67 -6.81 3.58
C GLY A 119 -21.48 -6.85 2.62
N THR A 120 -20.66 -7.87 2.78
CA THR A 120 -19.47 -8.11 1.94
C THR A 120 -19.58 -9.43 1.18
N GLY A 121 -18.64 -9.66 0.26
CA GLY A 121 -18.58 -10.85 -0.58
C GLY A 121 -18.78 -10.54 -2.07
N LEU A 122 -17.92 -11.09 -2.93
CA LEU A 122 -17.98 -10.93 -4.38
C LEU A 122 -18.79 -12.07 -5.01
N ALA A 123 -20.10 -12.07 -4.76
CA ALA A 123 -21.01 -13.12 -5.21
C ALA A 123 -22.02 -12.62 -6.25
N PRO A 124 -22.53 -13.50 -7.14
CA PRO A 124 -23.68 -13.18 -7.97
C PRO A 124 -24.94 -12.93 -7.12
N PRO A 125 -25.96 -12.26 -7.68
CA PRO A 125 -27.23 -12.08 -7.00
C PRO A 125 -28.04 -13.37 -6.98
N THR A 126 -29.09 -13.43 -6.16
CA THR A 126 -30.08 -14.49 -6.27
C THR A 126 -30.72 -14.49 -7.67
N LEU A 127 -31.13 -15.68 -8.14
CA LEU A 127 -31.65 -15.87 -9.49
C LEU A 127 -32.78 -14.87 -9.80
N ARG A 128 -32.62 -14.12 -10.89
CA ARG A 128 -33.57 -13.07 -11.35
C ARG A 128 -33.87 -11.98 -10.31
N MET A 129 -32.98 -11.78 -9.33
CA MET A 129 -33.19 -10.83 -8.21
C MET A 129 -34.48 -11.10 -7.42
N LEU A 130 -34.92 -12.36 -7.39
CA LEU A 130 -36.13 -12.79 -6.68
C LEU A 130 -35.83 -13.13 -5.22
N HIS A 131 -36.90 -13.09 -4.41
CA HIS A 131 -36.88 -13.53 -3.03
C HIS A 131 -36.96 -15.06 -2.95
N PHE A 132 -36.15 -15.66 -2.09
CA PHE A 132 -36.12 -17.08 -1.79
C PHE A 132 -36.39 -17.30 -0.30
N PRO A 133 -37.02 -18.43 0.10
CA PRO A 133 -37.17 -18.75 1.51
C PRO A 133 -35.82 -18.84 2.21
N VAL A 134 -35.77 -18.40 3.47
CA VAL A 134 -34.57 -18.42 4.30
C VAL A 134 -34.71 -19.54 5.34
N ALA A 135 -33.62 -20.26 5.60
CA ALA A 135 -33.55 -21.27 6.65
C ALA A 135 -32.21 -21.22 7.38
N ALA A 136 -32.22 -21.39 8.71
CA ALA A 136 -30.99 -21.59 9.45
C ALA A 136 -30.41 -22.98 9.16
N ALA A 137 -29.08 -23.09 9.10
CA ALA A 137 -28.41 -24.36 8.79
C ALA A 137 -28.87 -25.50 9.72
N ILE A 138 -29.04 -25.21 11.02
CA ILE A 138 -29.51 -26.17 12.02
C ILE A 138 -30.94 -26.67 11.79
N ASP A 139 -31.81 -25.84 11.20
CA ASP A 139 -33.21 -26.19 10.97
C ASP A 139 -33.43 -27.06 9.71
N VAL A 140 -32.38 -27.24 8.89
CA VAL A 140 -32.38 -28.06 7.68
C VAL A 140 -31.33 -29.17 7.72
N SER A 141 -30.80 -29.49 8.90
CA SER A 141 -29.77 -30.50 9.11
C SER A 141 -30.30 -31.78 9.76
N GLN A 142 -29.46 -32.81 9.81
CA GLN A 142 -29.76 -34.07 10.48
C GLN A 142 -29.60 -33.94 12.00
N SER A 143 -30.57 -34.49 12.75
CA SER A 143 -30.67 -34.36 14.22
C SER A 143 -29.50 -34.92 15.02
N ASN A 144 -28.66 -35.78 14.44
CA ASN A 144 -27.50 -36.40 15.11
C ASN A 144 -26.17 -35.66 14.83
N THR A 145 -26.21 -34.47 14.23
CA THR A 145 -25.00 -33.71 13.89
C THR A 145 -24.68 -32.71 15.01
N SER A 146 -23.41 -32.54 15.35
CA SER A 146 -22.96 -31.50 16.28
C SER A 146 -23.38 -30.13 15.78
N TYR A 147 -23.92 -29.29 16.68
CA TYR A 147 -24.34 -27.91 16.40
C TYR A 147 -23.26 -27.11 15.65
N ILE A 148 -22.03 -27.12 16.18
CA ILE A 148 -20.88 -26.39 15.63
C ILE A 148 -20.55 -26.87 14.20
N ALA A 149 -20.68 -28.19 13.95
CA ALA A 149 -20.37 -28.79 12.65
C ALA A 149 -21.39 -28.47 11.55
N VAL A 150 -22.59 -27.99 11.92
CA VAL A 150 -23.65 -27.62 10.98
C VAL A 150 -23.63 -26.12 10.68
N GLU A 151 -23.45 -25.30 11.72
CA GLU A 151 -23.62 -23.85 11.59
C GLU A 151 -22.58 -23.19 10.68
N ASN A 152 -21.36 -23.69 10.65
CA ASN A 152 -20.30 -23.19 9.76
C ASN A 152 -20.51 -23.58 8.28
N CYS A 153 -21.51 -24.40 7.97
CA CYS A 153 -21.89 -24.88 6.64
C CYS A 153 -20.74 -25.52 5.83
N GLN A 154 -19.79 -26.19 6.48
CA GLN A 154 -18.64 -26.78 5.78
C GLN A 154 -18.91 -28.17 5.18
N HIS A 155 -19.95 -28.87 5.66
CA HIS A 155 -20.16 -30.27 5.33
C HIS A 155 -21.53 -30.52 4.67
N PRO A 156 -21.59 -30.84 3.36
CA PRO A 156 -22.86 -31.07 2.67
C PRO A 156 -23.64 -32.27 3.23
N GLY A 157 -22.94 -33.27 3.76
CA GLY A 157 -23.56 -34.47 4.35
C GLY A 157 -24.38 -34.20 5.62
N ALA A 158 -24.20 -33.03 6.26
CA ALA A 158 -24.97 -32.64 7.44
C ALA A 158 -26.40 -32.18 7.11
N PHE A 159 -26.65 -31.78 5.85
CA PHE A 159 -27.91 -31.19 5.42
C PHE A 159 -28.90 -32.25 4.93
N ILE A 160 -30.20 -31.98 5.10
CA ILE A 160 -31.29 -32.74 4.49
C ILE A 160 -31.64 -32.05 3.17
N PRO A 161 -31.27 -32.59 1.98
CA PRO A 161 -31.35 -31.85 0.72
C PRO A 161 -32.75 -31.34 0.37
N VAL A 162 -33.81 -32.09 0.70
CA VAL A 162 -35.19 -31.67 0.42
C VAL A 162 -35.62 -30.45 1.24
N LEU A 163 -35.04 -30.27 2.44
CA LEU A 163 -35.32 -29.10 3.28
C LEU A 163 -34.50 -27.88 2.85
N ALA A 164 -33.23 -28.08 2.45
CA ALA A 164 -32.32 -27.00 2.07
C ALA A 164 -32.51 -26.48 0.62
N ARG A 165 -32.93 -27.35 -0.31
CA ARG A 165 -33.00 -27.02 -1.74
C ARG A 165 -33.88 -25.79 -2.00
N GLY A 166 -33.36 -24.86 -2.80
CA GLY A 166 -34.04 -23.63 -3.21
C GLY A 166 -34.21 -22.60 -2.09
N LYS A 167 -33.48 -22.72 -0.97
CA LYS A 167 -33.49 -21.75 0.14
C LYS A 167 -32.15 -21.02 0.24
N ILE A 168 -32.18 -19.85 0.84
CA ILE A 168 -30.97 -19.16 1.30
C ILE A 168 -30.66 -19.67 2.70
N ILE A 169 -29.48 -20.24 2.90
CA ILE A 169 -29.10 -20.86 4.17
C ILE A 169 -28.32 -19.86 5.03
N ILE A 170 -28.75 -19.67 6.29
CA ILE A 170 -28.00 -18.90 7.28
C ILE A 170 -26.94 -19.81 7.90
N CYS A 171 -25.69 -19.39 7.76
CA CYS A 171 -24.49 -19.99 8.32
C CYS A 171 -23.86 -19.01 9.32
N THR A 172 -23.07 -19.52 10.25
CA THR A 172 -22.38 -18.73 11.27
C THR A 172 -20.87 -18.71 10.99
N TYR A 173 -20.28 -17.52 11.03
CA TYR A 173 -18.83 -17.36 11.06
C TYR A 173 -18.34 -17.70 12.46
N THR A 174 -17.73 -18.87 12.61
CA THR A 174 -17.23 -19.39 13.88
C THR A 174 -15.70 -19.25 13.98
N PHE A 175 -15.14 -19.60 15.14
CA PHE A 175 -13.69 -19.59 15.38
C PHE A 175 -12.90 -20.48 14.40
N GLU A 176 -13.53 -21.47 13.78
CA GLU A 176 -12.90 -22.36 12.79
C GLU A 176 -12.48 -21.63 11.51
N PHE A 177 -13.12 -20.50 11.17
CA PHE A 177 -12.69 -19.65 10.07
C PHE A 177 -11.37 -18.90 10.39
N GLU A 178 -11.10 -18.66 11.68
CA GLU A 178 -9.89 -17.99 12.14
C GLU A 178 -8.67 -18.93 12.18
N PHE A 179 -8.90 -20.20 12.50
CA PHE A 179 -7.87 -21.28 12.58
C PHE A 179 -7.86 -22.16 11.34
N GLU A 180 -8.46 -21.68 10.24
CA GLU A 180 -8.23 -22.23 8.91
C GLU A 180 -8.81 -23.64 8.70
N SER A 181 -9.68 -24.12 9.59
CA SER A 181 -10.43 -25.37 9.40
C SER A 181 -11.74 -25.18 8.64
N ALA A 182 -12.21 -23.93 8.49
CA ALA A 182 -13.36 -23.56 7.69
C ALA A 182 -13.01 -22.48 6.64
N SER A 183 -13.69 -22.50 5.49
CA SER A 183 -13.53 -21.47 4.46
C SER A 183 -14.85 -21.06 3.82
N ILE A 184 -14.95 -19.81 3.36
CA ILE A 184 -16.12 -19.29 2.64
C ILE A 184 -16.28 -20.00 1.29
N THR A 185 -15.19 -20.39 0.64
CA THR A 185 -15.21 -21.20 -0.59
C THR A 185 -15.91 -22.54 -0.35
N THR A 186 -15.57 -23.22 0.75
CA THR A 186 -16.22 -24.49 1.13
C THR A 186 -17.70 -24.31 1.43
N VAL A 187 -18.11 -23.17 2.01
CA VAL A 187 -19.54 -22.83 2.19
C VAL A 187 -20.22 -22.75 0.82
N ALA A 188 -19.64 -22.02 -0.13
CA ALA A 188 -20.17 -21.89 -1.48
C ALA A 188 -20.32 -23.26 -2.16
N ASP A 189 -19.29 -24.10 -2.13
CA ASP A 189 -19.32 -25.47 -2.67
C ASP A 189 -20.40 -26.34 -2.01
N THR A 190 -20.59 -26.17 -0.70
CA THR A 190 -21.61 -26.89 0.07
C THR A 190 -23.01 -26.47 -0.37
N MET A 191 -23.25 -25.16 -0.53
CA MET A 191 -24.53 -24.64 -1.01
C MET A 191 -24.89 -25.13 -2.40
N GLU A 192 -23.91 -25.17 -3.30
CA GLU A 192 -24.11 -25.74 -4.64
C GLU A 192 -24.50 -27.23 -4.55
N LYS A 193 -23.76 -28.03 -3.79
CA LYS A 193 -24.01 -29.48 -3.64
C LYS A 193 -25.38 -29.81 -3.04
N ILE A 194 -25.85 -29.04 -2.08
CA ILE A 194 -27.17 -29.26 -1.45
C ILE A 194 -28.33 -28.63 -2.26
N GLY A 195 -28.01 -27.87 -3.32
CA GLY A 195 -28.99 -27.20 -4.17
C GLY A 195 -29.65 -25.97 -3.52
N ALA A 196 -28.96 -25.31 -2.61
CA ALA A 196 -29.42 -24.06 -2.00
C ALA A 196 -29.46 -22.92 -3.04
N ALA A 197 -30.32 -21.94 -2.82
CA ALA A 197 -30.40 -20.73 -3.66
C ALA A 197 -29.27 -19.73 -3.35
N GLY A 198 -28.59 -19.89 -2.22
CA GLY A 198 -27.46 -19.08 -1.77
C GLY A 198 -27.23 -19.23 -0.28
N PHE A 199 -26.38 -18.38 0.28
CA PHE A 199 -26.11 -18.37 1.72
C PHE A 199 -25.94 -16.97 2.31
N ILE A 200 -26.09 -16.89 3.63
CA ILE A 200 -25.78 -15.73 4.44
C ILE A 200 -24.84 -16.18 5.54
N ILE A 201 -23.70 -15.51 5.71
CA ILE A 201 -22.83 -15.71 6.87
C ILE A 201 -23.10 -14.60 7.89
N THR A 202 -23.61 -14.97 9.06
CA THR A 202 -23.74 -14.08 10.22
C THR A 202 -22.58 -14.27 11.18
N MET A 203 -22.23 -13.24 11.95
CA MET A 203 -21.16 -13.35 12.95
C MET A 203 -21.66 -14.07 14.20
N ASP A 204 -20.83 -14.97 14.74
CA ASP A 204 -21.01 -15.49 16.09
C ASP A 204 -20.90 -14.34 17.11
N PRO A 205 -21.89 -14.11 18.00
CA PRO A 205 -21.81 -13.06 19.02
C PRO A 205 -20.62 -13.16 19.97
N ASP A 206 -20.07 -14.36 20.17
CA ASP A 206 -18.92 -14.60 21.04
C ASP A 206 -17.60 -14.22 20.36
N LEU A 207 -17.60 -14.11 19.02
CA LEU A 207 -16.51 -13.51 18.25
C LEU A 207 -16.77 -12.00 18.19
N GLY A 208 -15.97 -11.23 18.92
CA GLY A 208 -15.98 -9.77 18.82
C GLY A 208 -15.76 -9.27 17.38
N ALA A 209 -15.72 -7.95 17.18
CA ALA A 209 -15.54 -7.34 15.86
C ALA A 209 -14.17 -7.68 15.24
N SER A 210 -14.07 -8.82 14.56
CA SER A 210 -12.91 -9.27 13.79
C SER A 210 -13.11 -9.00 12.30
N GLN A 211 -12.02 -8.85 11.55
CA GLN A 211 -12.10 -8.75 10.09
C GLN A 211 -12.38 -10.14 9.51
N VAL A 212 -13.53 -10.29 8.85
CA VAL A 212 -13.90 -11.54 8.18
C VAL A 212 -12.92 -11.83 7.04
N LYS A 213 -12.20 -12.94 7.15
CA LYS A 213 -11.26 -13.42 6.14
C LYS A 213 -11.98 -14.02 4.94
N GLY A 214 -11.38 -13.95 3.76
CA GLY A 214 -11.94 -14.51 2.53
C GLY A 214 -13.11 -13.74 1.91
N THR A 215 -13.47 -12.55 2.40
CA THR A 215 -14.55 -11.72 1.82
C THR A 215 -14.21 -11.14 0.44
N THR A 216 -12.94 -11.20 0.04
CA THR A 216 -12.41 -10.65 -1.21
C THR A 216 -12.35 -11.68 -2.34
N ILE A 217 -12.86 -12.90 -2.15
CA ILE A 217 -12.90 -13.93 -3.19
C ILE A 217 -14.21 -13.91 -3.96
N THR A 218 -14.13 -14.27 -5.23
CA THR A 218 -15.30 -14.51 -6.08
C THR A 218 -15.99 -15.81 -5.72
N MET A 219 -17.29 -15.72 -5.49
CA MET A 219 -18.16 -16.87 -5.20
C MET A 219 -18.93 -17.24 -6.46
N HIS A 220 -19.15 -18.54 -6.68
CA HIS A 220 -19.91 -19.06 -7.81
C HIS A 220 -21.41 -19.19 -7.54
N VAL A 221 -21.83 -19.18 -6.26
CA VAL A 221 -23.24 -19.12 -5.83
C VAL A 221 -23.57 -17.78 -5.17
N PRO A 222 -24.85 -17.39 -5.09
CA PRO A 222 -25.25 -16.21 -4.36
C PRO A 222 -24.88 -16.30 -2.88
N GLY A 223 -24.28 -15.24 -2.35
CA GLY A 223 -23.72 -15.25 -1.01
C GLY A 223 -23.54 -13.84 -0.48
N ILE A 224 -23.68 -13.67 0.83
CA ILE A 224 -23.38 -12.40 1.51
C ILE A 224 -22.87 -12.67 2.92
N ILE A 225 -21.89 -11.87 3.35
CA ILE A 225 -21.43 -11.86 4.74
C ILE A 225 -21.94 -10.60 5.44
N LEU A 226 -22.62 -10.78 6.57
CA LEU A 226 -23.07 -9.71 7.46
C LEU A 226 -22.11 -9.58 8.64
N SER A 227 -20.97 -8.96 8.41
CA SER A 227 -19.95 -8.73 9.46
C SER A 227 -20.37 -7.74 10.54
N ASN A 228 -21.51 -7.06 10.38
CA ASN A 228 -22.07 -6.16 11.37
C ASN A 228 -23.01 -6.92 12.33
N MET A 229 -22.73 -6.86 13.63
CA MET A 229 -23.52 -7.55 14.67
C MET A 229 -24.99 -7.11 14.73
N GLN A 230 -25.29 -5.84 14.46
CA GLN A 230 -26.67 -5.35 14.44
C GLN A 230 -27.44 -5.91 13.23
N ALA A 231 -26.79 -5.98 12.06
CA ALA A 231 -27.38 -6.57 10.87
C ALA A 231 -27.58 -8.09 11.03
N SER A 232 -26.59 -8.79 11.60
CA SER A 232 -26.70 -10.22 11.93
C SER A 232 -27.84 -10.48 12.93
N GLY A 233 -27.92 -9.70 14.01
CA GLY A 233 -28.99 -9.81 15.01
C GLY A 233 -30.38 -9.56 14.42
N ALA A 234 -30.54 -8.49 13.64
CA ALA A 234 -31.82 -8.16 13.01
C ALA A 234 -32.28 -9.24 12.01
N LEU A 235 -31.35 -9.87 11.27
CA LEU A 235 -31.65 -11.01 10.41
C LEU A 235 -32.16 -12.21 11.24
N TRP A 236 -31.49 -12.53 12.34
CA TRP A 236 -31.90 -13.63 13.22
C TRP A 236 -33.26 -13.39 13.88
N GLU A 237 -33.54 -12.17 14.33
CA GLU A 237 -34.85 -11.77 14.85
C GLU A 237 -35.94 -11.94 13.78
N TYR A 238 -35.70 -11.45 12.56
CA TYR A 238 -36.62 -11.63 11.44
C TYR A 238 -36.86 -13.11 11.10
N TYR A 239 -35.79 -13.90 11.02
CA TYR A 239 -35.87 -15.33 10.73
C TYR A 239 -36.71 -16.07 11.77
N ASN A 240 -36.41 -15.85 13.06
CA ASN A 240 -37.10 -16.51 14.17
C ASN A 240 -38.57 -16.12 14.24
N ALA A 241 -38.91 -14.84 14.03
CA ALA A 241 -40.29 -14.36 14.02
C ALA A 241 -41.14 -14.96 12.88
N ASN A 242 -40.50 -15.44 11.81
CA ASN A 242 -41.16 -16.00 10.64
C ASN A 242 -40.94 -17.52 10.50
N THR A 243 -40.43 -18.19 11.54
CA THR A 243 -40.25 -19.64 11.56
C THR A 243 -41.22 -20.27 12.54
N VAL A 244 -42.10 -21.14 12.04
CA VAL A 244 -43.03 -21.89 12.92
C VAL A 244 -42.28 -23.09 13.47
N ARG A 245 -42.22 -23.22 14.81
CA ARG A 245 -41.52 -24.30 15.50
C ARG A 245 -42.48 -25.26 16.19
N SER A 246 -42.08 -26.53 16.27
CA SER A 246 -42.76 -27.55 17.07
C SER A 246 -42.48 -27.34 18.57
N ARG A 247 -43.14 -28.13 19.44
CA ARG A 247 -42.90 -28.07 20.90
C ARG A 247 -41.47 -28.40 21.29
N ASP A 248 -40.80 -29.23 20.49
CA ASP A 248 -39.41 -29.66 20.72
C ASP A 248 -38.40 -28.71 20.04
N GLY A 249 -38.87 -27.57 19.50
CA GLY A 249 -38.02 -26.53 18.91
C GLY A 249 -37.69 -26.71 17.42
N GLY A 250 -38.06 -27.83 16.80
CA GLY A 250 -37.80 -28.09 15.38
C GLY A 250 -38.65 -27.22 14.44
N ALA A 251 -38.04 -26.70 13.36
CA ALA A 251 -38.76 -25.90 12.37
C ALA A 251 -39.77 -26.75 11.57
N MET A 252 -41.03 -26.29 11.51
CA MET A 252 -42.11 -26.91 10.74
C MET A 252 -42.38 -26.18 9.43
N SER A 253 -42.17 -24.86 9.38
CA SER A 253 -42.30 -24.07 8.16
C SER A 253 -41.45 -22.81 8.19
N PHE A 254 -40.93 -22.42 7.02
CA PHE A 254 -40.08 -21.25 6.82
C PHE A 254 -40.86 -20.15 6.10
N GLY A 255 -41.23 -19.09 6.82
CA GLY A 255 -41.92 -17.91 6.27
C GLY A 255 -41.00 -16.74 5.91
N ALA A 256 -39.77 -16.74 6.43
CA ALA A 256 -38.77 -15.72 6.11
C ALA A 256 -38.35 -15.83 4.65
N THR A 257 -38.23 -14.70 3.96
CA THR A 257 -37.69 -14.65 2.59
C THR A 257 -36.64 -13.55 2.47
N ALA A 258 -35.70 -13.70 1.53
CA ALA A 258 -34.71 -12.69 1.24
C ALA A 258 -34.21 -12.78 -0.21
N ARG A 259 -33.60 -11.70 -0.70
CA ARG A 259 -32.82 -11.67 -1.93
C ARG A 259 -31.45 -11.06 -1.71
N ILE A 260 -30.43 -11.59 -2.37
CA ILE A 260 -29.05 -11.11 -2.31
C ILE A 260 -28.77 -10.32 -3.60
N GLY A 261 -28.18 -9.14 -3.47
CA GLY A 261 -27.76 -8.29 -4.59
C GLY A 261 -26.48 -8.79 -5.26
N ASP A 262 -26.09 -8.16 -6.37
CA ASP A 262 -24.84 -8.52 -7.06
C ASP A 262 -23.64 -7.88 -6.36
N GLY A 263 -22.90 -8.68 -5.58
CA GLY A 263 -21.70 -8.24 -4.89
C GLY A 263 -20.49 -8.02 -5.81
N ARG A 264 -20.61 -8.35 -7.11
CA ARG A 264 -19.52 -8.18 -8.10
C ARG A 264 -19.62 -6.87 -8.84
N GLU A 265 -20.73 -6.14 -8.69
CA GLU A 265 -20.89 -4.83 -9.31
C GLU A 265 -20.07 -3.79 -8.54
N ALA A 266 -19.04 -3.27 -9.21
CA ALA A 266 -18.21 -2.21 -8.66
C ALA A 266 -18.94 -0.87 -8.69
N THR A 267 -18.85 -0.14 -7.59
CA THR A 267 -19.25 1.26 -7.47
C THR A 267 -18.02 2.12 -7.25
N PHE A 268 -18.06 3.38 -7.67
CA PHE A 268 -16.94 4.31 -7.56
C PHE A 268 -17.31 5.48 -6.67
N THR A 269 -16.55 5.70 -5.60
CA THR A 269 -16.86 6.74 -4.60
C THR A 269 -16.45 8.15 -5.05
N GLY A 270 -15.54 8.26 -6.02
CA GLY A 270 -14.88 9.53 -6.39
C GLY A 270 -13.95 10.09 -5.29
N GLN A 271 -13.84 9.43 -4.14
CA GLN A 271 -13.04 9.83 -2.98
C GLN A 271 -11.78 8.96 -2.92
N ALA A 272 -10.84 9.20 -3.84
CA ALA A 272 -9.56 8.50 -3.95
C ALA A 272 -8.50 9.38 -4.65
N PRO A 273 -7.20 9.10 -4.47
CA PRO A 273 -6.65 8.09 -3.58
C PRO A 273 -6.69 8.50 -2.10
N ILE A 274 -6.82 7.50 -1.22
CA ILE A 274 -6.66 7.64 0.24
C ILE A 274 -5.50 6.72 0.67
N VAL A 275 -4.60 7.18 1.54
CA VAL A 275 -3.53 6.31 2.05
C VAL A 275 -4.13 5.19 2.90
N ALA A 276 -3.85 3.93 2.55
CA ALA A 276 -4.39 2.77 3.24
C ALA A 276 -3.85 2.68 4.68
N SER A 277 -4.69 2.32 5.65
CA SER A 277 -4.31 2.29 7.08
C SER A 277 -3.07 1.44 7.34
N TYR A 278 -3.01 0.25 6.74
CA TYR A 278 -1.88 -0.69 6.87
C TYR A 278 -0.58 -0.17 6.24
N SER A 279 -0.62 0.78 5.29
CA SER A 279 0.59 1.25 4.62
C SER A 279 1.57 1.81 5.65
N SER A 280 2.79 1.28 5.71
CA SER A 280 3.83 1.77 6.61
C SER A 280 4.14 3.25 6.38
N ARG A 281 4.49 3.95 7.46
CA ARG A 281 4.69 5.41 7.50
C ARG A 281 6.14 5.76 7.82
N GLY A 282 6.59 6.89 7.28
CA GLY A 282 7.80 7.56 7.75
C GLY A 282 7.63 8.16 9.16
N PRO A 283 8.62 8.90 9.67
CA PRO A 283 9.92 9.17 9.05
C PRO A 283 10.76 7.90 8.87
N ASP A 284 11.78 8.00 8.02
CA ASP A 284 12.78 6.95 7.88
C ASP A 284 13.67 6.86 9.12
N VAL A 285 14.25 5.68 9.36
CA VAL A 285 15.05 5.38 10.55
C VAL A 285 16.45 4.88 10.19
N ASN A 286 17.43 5.37 10.93
CA ASN A 286 18.83 4.99 10.79
C ASN A 286 19.11 3.62 11.41
N ASN A 287 18.50 3.24 12.52
CA ASN A 287 18.85 2.01 13.23
C ASN A 287 17.70 1.49 14.11
N ALA A 288 17.93 0.34 14.77
CA ALA A 288 16.96 -0.32 15.64
C ALA A 288 16.53 0.51 16.87
N LEU A 289 17.23 1.62 17.18
CA LEU A 289 16.80 2.59 18.21
C LEU A 289 15.83 3.65 17.66
N LEU A 290 15.38 3.49 16.40
CA LEU A 290 14.47 4.40 15.70
C LEU A 290 15.00 5.85 15.61
N GLN A 291 16.32 6.01 15.62
CA GLN A 291 16.94 7.31 15.34
C GLN A 291 16.56 7.73 13.92
N THR A 292 16.15 8.98 13.76
CA THR A 292 15.65 9.49 12.48
C THR A 292 16.77 9.62 11.44
N ALA A 293 16.40 9.43 10.17
CA ALA A 293 17.26 9.68 9.02
C ALA A 293 16.80 10.91 8.22
N ASP A 294 17.75 11.62 7.62
CA ASP A 294 17.50 12.77 6.73
C ASP A 294 17.10 12.31 5.30
N VAL A 295 16.16 11.36 5.22
CA VAL A 295 15.62 10.80 3.98
C VAL A 295 14.10 10.73 4.07
N LEU A 296 13.41 11.16 3.03
CA LEU A 296 11.95 11.02 2.95
C LEU A 296 11.58 9.57 2.61
N LYS A 297 10.81 8.93 3.49
CA LYS A 297 10.10 7.69 3.21
C LYS A 297 8.61 7.78 3.60
N PRO A 298 7.71 7.13 2.85
CA PRO A 298 7.93 6.43 1.58
C PRO A 298 8.34 7.42 0.46
N THR A 299 8.69 6.92 -0.72
CA THR A 299 9.10 7.75 -1.88
C THR A 299 7.87 8.26 -2.65
N ILE A 300 6.92 7.38 -2.90
CA ILE A 300 5.71 7.61 -3.71
C ILE A 300 4.57 6.72 -3.19
N MET A 301 3.33 7.01 -3.59
CA MET A 301 2.16 6.18 -3.34
C MET A 301 1.53 5.68 -4.65
N ALA A 302 1.06 4.44 -4.65
CA ALA A 302 0.33 3.84 -5.77
C ALA A 302 -0.83 2.93 -5.28
N PRO A 303 -1.77 2.54 -6.17
CA PRO A 303 -2.87 1.65 -5.82
C PRO A 303 -2.39 0.34 -5.19
N GLY A 304 -2.82 0.06 -3.97
CA GLY A 304 -2.41 -1.14 -3.22
C GLY A 304 -3.55 -1.87 -2.51
N SER A 305 -4.73 -1.26 -2.34
CA SER A 305 -5.86 -1.93 -1.70
C SER A 305 -6.83 -2.50 -2.72
N SER A 306 -7.23 -3.76 -2.51
CA SER A 306 -8.21 -4.47 -3.33
C SER A 306 -7.84 -4.42 -4.82
N ILE A 307 -6.63 -4.92 -5.11
CA ILE A 307 -6.09 -5.01 -6.47
C ILE A 307 -6.38 -6.40 -7.03
N TRP A 308 -7.00 -6.43 -8.21
CA TRP A 308 -7.26 -7.66 -8.96
C TRP A 308 -6.00 -8.05 -9.72
N ALA A 309 -5.51 -9.26 -9.49
CA ALA A 309 -4.38 -9.81 -10.22
C ALA A 309 -4.52 -11.33 -10.41
N ALA A 310 -3.72 -11.88 -11.32
CA ALA A 310 -3.65 -13.32 -11.54
C ALA A 310 -3.24 -14.05 -10.25
N TRP A 311 -3.81 -15.22 -10.05
CA TRP A 311 -3.57 -16.09 -8.92
C TRP A 311 -3.43 -17.54 -9.41
N SER A 312 -2.61 -18.33 -8.73
CA SER A 312 -2.50 -19.75 -9.08
C SER A 312 -3.59 -20.54 -8.34
N PRO A 313 -4.43 -21.32 -9.05
CA PRO A 313 -5.44 -22.17 -8.39
C PRO A 313 -4.84 -23.17 -7.41
N ASN A 314 -3.58 -23.56 -7.67
CA ASN A 314 -2.82 -24.50 -6.85
C ASN A 314 -1.90 -23.80 -5.83
N SER A 315 -2.03 -22.48 -5.66
CA SER A 315 -1.24 -21.72 -4.69
C SER A 315 -1.56 -22.17 -3.27
N GLU A 316 -0.49 -22.37 -2.48
CA GLU A 316 -0.58 -22.53 -1.03
C GLU A 316 -0.32 -21.21 -0.29
N GLY A 317 -0.15 -20.10 -1.02
CA GLY A 317 0.27 -18.80 -0.44
C GLY A 317 -0.85 -18.00 0.23
N ASP A 318 -2.09 -18.19 -0.18
CA ASP A 318 -3.28 -17.67 0.49
C ASP A 318 -4.39 -18.72 0.33
N GLN A 319 -4.69 -19.40 1.42
CA GLN A 319 -5.68 -20.46 1.44
C GLN A 319 -7.10 -19.97 1.16
N TYR A 320 -7.42 -18.70 1.42
CA TYR A 320 -8.73 -18.14 1.13
C TYR A 320 -8.91 -17.98 -0.38
N ALA A 321 -7.83 -17.68 -1.10
CA ALA A 321 -7.82 -17.56 -2.56
C ALA A 321 -7.54 -18.89 -3.29
N LYS A 322 -7.47 -20.02 -2.58
CA LYS A 322 -7.22 -21.33 -3.20
C LYS A 322 -8.31 -21.69 -4.22
N GLY A 323 -7.89 -22.27 -5.35
CA GLY A 323 -8.78 -22.61 -6.46
C GLY A 323 -9.16 -21.43 -7.36
N GLN A 324 -8.77 -20.20 -7.02
CA GLN A 324 -9.03 -19.02 -7.85
C GLN A 324 -7.93 -18.79 -8.89
N GLU A 325 -8.31 -18.34 -10.08
CA GLU A 325 -7.37 -17.90 -11.14
C GLU A 325 -7.02 -16.40 -11.01
N PHE A 326 -7.82 -15.66 -10.26
CA PHE A 326 -7.62 -14.26 -9.94
C PHE A 326 -8.00 -14.02 -8.50
N ALA A 327 -7.28 -13.13 -7.82
CA ALA A 327 -7.58 -12.77 -6.45
C ALA A 327 -7.55 -11.25 -6.27
N LEU A 328 -8.36 -10.79 -5.32
CA LEU A 328 -8.40 -9.41 -4.88
C LEU A 328 -7.60 -9.29 -3.58
N VAL A 329 -6.38 -8.76 -3.67
CA VAL A 329 -5.45 -8.70 -2.53
C VAL A 329 -5.08 -7.25 -2.23
N SER A 330 -4.75 -6.97 -0.96
CA SER A 330 -4.31 -5.65 -0.51
C SER A 330 -2.90 -5.71 0.07
N GLY A 331 -2.14 -4.66 -0.14
CA GLY A 331 -0.80 -4.51 0.42
C GLY A 331 0.05 -3.51 -0.34
N THR A 332 1.09 -3.00 0.31
CA THR A 332 2.17 -2.28 -0.39
C THR A 332 2.87 -3.17 -1.42
N SER A 333 2.81 -4.50 -1.22
CA SER A 333 3.20 -5.52 -2.20
C SER A 333 2.45 -5.43 -3.53
N MET A 334 1.23 -4.90 -3.56
CA MET A 334 0.45 -4.66 -4.79
C MET A 334 0.73 -3.27 -5.36
N ALA A 335 1.12 -2.30 -4.54
CA ALA A 335 1.47 -0.95 -4.98
C ALA A 335 2.83 -0.90 -5.68
N ALA A 336 3.84 -1.61 -5.15
CA ALA A 336 5.18 -1.68 -5.74
C ALA A 336 5.20 -2.04 -7.24
N PRO A 337 4.54 -3.12 -7.72
CA PRO A 337 4.55 -3.47 -9.14
C PRO A 337 3.83 -2.47 -10.04
N HIS A 338 2.92 -1.63 -9.51
CA HIS A 338 2.37 -0.52 -10.30
C HIS A 338 3.46 0.51 -10.63
N VAL A 339 4.27 0.90 -9.65
CA VAL A 339 5.38 1.83 -9.85
C VAL A 339 6.46 1.21 -10.73
N ALA A 340 6.81 -0.07 -10.52
CA ALA A 340 7.78 -0.78 -11.37
C ALA A 340 7.36 -0.80 -12.84
N GLY A 341 6.08 -1.10 -13.13
CA GLY A 341 5.61 -1.07 -14.51
C GLY A 341 5.54 0.34 -15.12
N VAL A 342 5.29 1.39 -14.33
CA VAL A 342 5.38 2.77 -14.84
C VAL A 342 6.83 3.18 -15.08
N ALA A 343 7.75 2.79 -14.20
CA ALA A 343 9.18 2.96 -14.40
C ALA A 343 9.67 2.26 -15.68
N ALA A 344 9.13 1.09 -16.02
CA ALA A 344 9.45 0.40 -17.28
C ALA A 344 9.04 1.23 -18.51
N LEU A 345 7.87 1.85 -18.48
CA LEU A 345 7.42 2.75 -19.56
C LEU A 345 8.30 4.01 -19.66
N ILE A 346 8.74 4.56 -18.53
CA ILE A 346 9.67 5.70 -18.50
C ILE A 346 11.02 5.28 -19.08
N LYS A 347 11.57 4.12 -18.68
CA LYS A 347 12.82 3.56 -19.20
C LYS A 347 12.74 3.29 -20.71
N GLN A 348 11.61 2.79 -21.20
CA GLN A 348 11.37 2.59 -22.63
C GLN A 348 11.47 3.90 -23.42
N LYS A 349 10.88 5.00 -22.92
CA LYS A 349 10.97 6.31 -23.57
C LYS A 349 12.34 6.97 -23.38
N HIS A 350 12.98 6.74 -22.23
CA HIS A 350 14.25 7.35 -21.84
C HIS A 350 15.28 6.27 -21.47
N PRO A 351 15.85 5.54 -22.45
CA PRO A 351 16.72 4.39 -22.19
C PRO A 351 17.98 4.74 -21.39
N ASP A 352 18.50 5.95 -21.55
CA ASP A 352 19.74 6.41 -20.90
C ASP A 352 19.53 6.95 -19.48
N TRP A 353 18.30 7.00 -18.99
CA TRP A 353 18.05 7.51 -17.65
C TRP A 353 18.53 6.54 -16.58
N SER A 354 19.18 7.11 -15.57
CA SER A 354 19.56 6.40 -14.35
C SER A 354 18.32 6.01 -13.53
N PRO A 355 18.43 5.04 -12.61
CA PRO A 355 17.39 4.77 -11.63
C PRO A 355 16.90 6.02 -10.90
N ALA A 356 17.84 6.87 -10.46
CA ALA A 356 17.54 8.11 -9.76
C ALA A 356 16.76 9.13 -10.62
N ALA A 357 17.09 9.24 -11.92
CA ALA A 357 16.36 10.08 -12.86
C ALA A 357 14.90 9.63 -13.00
N ILE A 358 14.65 8.31 -13.10
CA ILE A 358 13.30 7.75 -13.19
C ILE A 358 12.53 7.97 -11.87
N THR A 359 13.15 7.71 -10.73
CA THR A 359 12.57 8.01 -9.41
C THR A 359 12.22 9.49 -9.29
N SER A 360 13.10 10.39 -9.74
CA SER A 360 12.85 11.83 -9.72
C SER A 360 11.67 12.21 -10.60
N ALA A 361 11.55 11.65 -11.81
CA ALA A 361 10.43 11.94 -12.69
C ALA A 361 9.10 11.52 -12.06
N ILE A 362 9.08 10.35 -11.40
CA ILE A 362 7.92 9.83 -10.67
C ILE A 362 7.56 10.75 -9.48
N MET A 363 8.54 11.13 -8.67
CA MET A 363 8.30 11.95 -7.47
C MET A 363 7.82 13.36 -7.82
N THR A 364 8.54 14.04 -8.71
CA THR A 364 8.31 15.48 -8.99
C THR A 364 6.99 15.77 -9.68
N THR A 365 6.40 14.76 -10.32
CA THR A 365 5.15 14.87 -11.08
C THR A 365 3.94 14.27 -10.35
N ALA A 366 4.15 13.75 -9.14
CA ALA A 366 3.12 13.14 -8.32
C ALA A 366 2.00 14.15 -7.97
N THR A 367 0.79 13.61 -7.79
CA THR A 367 -0.39 14.39 -7.40
C THR A 367 -0.58 14.32 -5.88
N VAL A 368 -0.84 15.45 -5.22
CA VAL A 368 -1.07 15.52 -3.75
C VAL A 368 -2.54 15.70 -3.38
N THR A 369 -3.43 15.59 -4.37
CA THR A 369 -4.87 15.75 -4.23
C THR A 369 -5.62 14.50 -4.66
N ASP A 370 -6.83 14.32 -4.15
CA ASP A 370 -7.79 13.33 -4.64
C ASP A 370 -8.39 13.74 -6.01
N HIS A 371 -9.25 12.89 -6.56
CA HIS A 371 -9.97 13.14 -7.82
C HIS A 371 -10.89 14.37 -7.77
N SER A 372 -11.25 14.85 -6.57
CA SER A 372 -12.06 16.05 -6.35
C SER A 372 -11.22 17.32 -6.13
N GLY A 373 -9.89 17.22 -6.17
CA GLY A 373 -8.96 18.34 -5.94
C GLY A 373 -8.70 18.65 -4.48
N ASN A 374 -9.21 17.86 -3.53
CA ASN A 374 -8.94 18.04 -2.11
C ASN A 374 -7.60 17.40 -1.72
N PRO A 375 -6.94 17.83 -0.64
CA PRO A 375 -5.73 17.17 -0.14
C PRO A 375 -5.96 15.67 0.10
N ILE A 376 -4.99 14.83 -0.29
CA ILE A 376 -5.04 13.39 -0.03
C ILE A 376 -5.26 13.15 1.47
N GLN A 377 -6.15 12.22 1.79
CA GLN A 377 -6.43 11.79 3.15
C GLN A 377 -5.69 10.48 3.46
N ALA A 378 -5.39 10.25 4.73
CA ALA A 378 -4.81 9.03 5.25
C ALA A 378 -5.81 8.35 6.19
N GLN A 379 -6.07 7.07 5.93
CA GLN A 379 -6.89 6.26 6.82
C GLN A 379 -6.12 5.92 8.09
N ARG A 380 -6.72 6.21 9.25
CA ARG A 380 -6.33 5.74 10.58
C ARG A 380 -7.44 4.81 11.10
N SER A 381 -7.28 4.24 12.30
CA SER A 381 -8.16 3.17 12.80
C SER A 381 -9.66 3.47 12.68
N ASN A 382 -10.11 4.70 12.99
CA ASN A 382 -11.53 5.08 12.94
C ASN A 382 -11.78 6.46 12.30
N GLN A 383 -10.80 7.02 11.57
CA GLN A 383 -10.92 8.38 11.02
C GLN A 383 -10.04 8.57 9.78
N LEU A 384 -10.35 9.62 9.02
CA LEU A 384 -9.52 10.15 7.95
C LEU A 384 -8.85 11.42 8.45
N ASN A 385 -7.53 11.51 8.26
CA ASN A 385 -6.74 12.72 8.54
C ASN A 385 -6.11 13.20 7.24
N THR A 386 -5.83 14.51 7.13
CA THR A 386 -5.01 15.01 6.02
C THR A 386 -3.67 14.27 6.00
N ALA A 387 -3.33 13.68 4.86
CA ALA A 387 -2.11 12.93 4.72
C ALA A 387 -0.89 13.86 4.60
N THR A 388 0.22 13.39 5.13
CA THR A 388 1.52 14.07 5.12
C THR A 388 2.47 13.38 4.14
N PRO A 389 3.60 14.02 3.80
CA PRO A 389 4.69 13.38 3.07
C PRO A 389 5.20 12.06 3.70
N PHE A 390 5.06 11.84 5.01
CA PHE A 390 5.40 10.54 5.61
C PHE A 390 4.35 9.46 5.41
N ASP A 391 3.18 9.82 4.88
CA ASP A 391 2.12 8.88 4.52
C ASP A 391 2.23 8.43 3.05
N PHE A 392 2.54 9.36 2.13
CA PHE A 392 2.51 9.10 0.68
C PHE A 392 3.81 9.45 -0.07
N GLY A 393 4.83 9.97 0.61
CA GLY A 393 6.06 10.45 -0.02
C GLY A 393 5.83 11.74 -0.81
N ALA A 394 6.17 11.73 -2.09
CA ALA A 394 5.92 12.86 -2.98
C ALA A 394 4.44 13.02 -3.39
N GLY A 395 3.63 11.96 -3.29
CA GLY A 395 2.21 11.97 -3.65
C GLY A 395 1.76 10.67 -4.32
N ALA A 396 0.57 10.71 -4.92
CA ALA A 396 0.06 9.65 -5.78
C ALA A 396 0.74 9.66 -7.15
N LEU A 397 1.16 8.48 -7.61
CA LEU A 397 1.79 8.26 -8.91
C LEU A 397 0.94 8.85 -10.06
N ASN A 398 1.59 9.64 -10.92
CA ASN A 398 0.98 10.18 -12.15
C ASN A 398 1.79 9.73 -13.38
N PRO A 399 1.41 8.60 -14.01
CA PRO A 399 2.21 8.03 -15.11
C PRO A 399 2.35 8.97 -16.30
N THR A 400 1.26 9.67 -16.65
CA THR A 400 1.20 10.55 -17.83
C THR A 400 2.15 11.74 -17.68
N LYS A 401 2.26 12.33 -16.48
CA LYS A 401 3.20 13.43 -16.24
C LYS A 401 4.64 12.94 -16.05
N ALA A 402 4.84 11.77 -15.43
CA ALA A 402 6.18 11.24 -15.17
C ALA A 402 6.98 10.91 -16.45
N ILE A 403 6.30 10.74 -17.59
CA ILE A 403 6.94 10.48 -18.88
C ILE A 403 7.66 11.70 -19.48
N ASP A 404 7.29 12.90 -19.03
CA ASP A 404 7.89 14.19 -19.42
C ASP A 404 7.87 15.16 -18.23
N PRO A 405 8.81 15.02 -17.29
CA PRO A 405 8.79 15.77 -16.04
C PRO A 405 9.35 17.20 -16.19
N GLY A 406 9.92 17.56 -17.35
CA GLY A 406 10.66 18.82 -17.56
C GLY A 406 12.04 18.82 -16.87
N LEU A 407 12.07 18.72 -15.53
CA LEU A 407 13.30 18.64 -14.74
C LEU A 407 13.40 17.35 -13.94
N ILE A 408 14.63 16.86 -13.78
CA ILE A 408 14.95 15.75 -12.86
C ILE A 408 16.09 16.13 -11.91
N PHE A 409 16.09 15.48 -10.74
CA PHE A 409 17.16 15.45 -9.77
C PHE A 409 17.88 14.11 -9.93
N ASP A 410 19.06 14.14 -10.52
CA ASP A 410 19.86 12.93 -10.76
C ASP A 410 20.94 12.77 -9.68
N THR A 411 21.27 11.53 -9.34
CA THR A 411 22.32 11.18 -8.40
C THR A 411 23.08 9.96 -8.88
N ASN A 412 24.25 9.69 -8.31
CA ASN A 412 25.11 8.59 -8.72
C ASN A 412 25.69 7.86 -7.51
N PHE A 413 26.35 6.73 -7.78
CA PHE A 413 26.94 5.87 -6.77
C PHE A 413 27.87 6.61 -5.80
N LYS A 414 28.68 7.55 -6.30
CA LYS A 414 29.58 8.36 -5.45
C LYS A 414 28.80 9.20 -4.44
N MET A 415 27.64 9.75 -4.81
CA MET A 415 26.79 10.51 -3.89
C MET A 415 26.11 9.60 -2.85
N TYR A 416 25.76 8.36 -3.21
CA TYR A 416 25.29 7.37 -2.23
C TYR A 416 26.37 6.96 -1.23
N LEU A 417 27.62 6.80 -1.67
CA LEU A 417 28.75 6.59 -0.75
C LEU A 417 28.92 7.76 0.21
N ARG A 418 28.84 9.01 -0.28
CA ARG A 418 28.90 10.20 0.59
C ARG A 418 27.74 10.25 1.58
N PHE A 419 26.54 9.83 1.16
CA PHE A 419 25.41 9.68 2.04
C PHE A 419 25.72 8.69 3.17
N LEU A 420 26.14 7.46 2.85
CA LEU A 420 26.49 6.43 3.84
C LEU A 420 27.53 6.95 4.85
N CYS A 421 28.58 7.61 4.38
CA CYS A 421 29.62 8.21 5.22
C CYS A 421 29.16 9.40 6.08
N SER A 422 27.96 9.91 5.83
CA SER A 422 27.36 11.02 6.59
C SER A 422 26.30 10.53 7.58
N VAL A 423 25.97 9.24 7.56
CA VAL A 423 25.00 8.64 8.47
C VAL A 423 25.59 8.60 9.88
N PRO A 424 24.88 9.11 10.91
CA PRO A 424 25.34 9.02 12.28
C PRO A 424 25.62 7.56 12.71
N GLY A 425 26.80 7.32 13.27
CA GLY A 425 27.23 5.98 13.71
C GLY A 425 27.85 5.10 12.62
N VAL A 426 27.96 5.58 11.38
CA VAL A 426 28.66 4.89 10.29
C VAL A 426 30.07 5.47 10.12
N ASP A 427 31.09 4.61 10.23
CA ASP A 427 32.50 4.95 10.03
C ASP A 427 33.06 4.45 8.68
N ASP A 428 34.23 4.96 8.28
CA ASP A 428 34.89 4.61 7.01
C ASP A 428 35.16 3.11 6.86
N ASP A 429 35.59 2.43 7.93
CA ASP A 429 35.90 1.00 7.89
C ASP A 429 34.64 0.16 7.71
N SER A 430 33.53 0.57 8.31
CA SER A 430 32.21 -0.04 8.10
C SER A 430 31.75 0.10 6.64
N VAL A 431 31.95 1.27 6.02
CA VAL A 431 31.63 1.46 4.59
C VAL A 431 32.56 0.64 3.70
N ARG A 432 33.88 0.60 3.99
CA ARG A 432 34.84 -0.24 3.25
C ARG A 432 34.48 -1.72 3.30
N ARG A 433 34.09 -2.23 4.47
CA ARG A 433 33.69 -3.62 4.65
C ARG A 433 32.41 -3.95 3.88
N ALA A 434 31.43 -3.04 3.90
CA ALA A 434 30.15 -3.26 3.24
C ALA A 434 30.24 -3.11 1.71
N VAL A 435 30.89 -2.05 1.22
CA VAL A 435 30.83 -1.62 -0.18
C VAL A 435 32.12 -1.94 -0.96
N GLY A 436 33.20 -2.33 -0.27
CA GLY A 436 34.52 -2.60 -0.86
C GLY A 436 35.36 -1.34 -1.12
N VAL A 437 34.80 -0.14 -0.93
CA VAL A 437 35.49 1.14 -1.09
C VAL A 437 35.17 2.06 0.08
N GLY A 438 36.12 2.93 0.45
CA GLY A 438 35.95 3.87 1.54
C GLY A 438 35.25 5.17 1.16
N CYS A 439 35.04 6.00 2.16
CA CYS A 439 34.48 7.32 2.09
C CYS A 439 35.31 8.25 1.18
N PRO A 440 34.67 8.91 0.21
CA PRO A 440 35.34 9.88 -0.64
C PRO A 440 35.96 11.03 0.18
N SER A 441 37.21 11.40 -0.11
CA SER A 441 37.99 12.42 0.61
C SER A 441 37.57 13.87 0.34
N GLU A 442 36.34 14.09 -0.12
CA GLU A 442 35.83 15.41 -0.49
C GLU A 442 35.11 16.06 0.69
N GLY A 443 35.15 17.39 0.77
CA GLY A 443 34.69 18.17 1.93
C GLY A 443 33.29 17.81 2.47
N LYS A 444 32.97 18.35 3.65
CA LYS A 444 31.79 18.01 4.47
C LYS A 444 30.52 17.82 3.62
N PHE A 445 29.92 16.64 3.75
CA PHE A 445 28.62 16.25 3.19
C PHE A 445 27.71 15.87 4.36
N LEU A 446 26.42 16.12 4.22
CA LEU A 446 25.39 15.65 5.14
C LEU A 446 24.37 14.81 4.36
N CYS A 447 23.65 13.92 5.05
CA CYS A 447 22.62 13.09 4.42
C CYS A 447 21.61 13.93 3.59
N SER A 448 21.20 15.09 4.11
CA SER A 448 20.31 16.05 3.44
C SER A 448 20.88 16.69 2.16
N ASP A 449 22.20 16.59 1.89
CA ASP A 449 22.84 17.07 0.64
C ASP A 449 22.67 16.13 -0.54
N LEU A 450 22.17 14.90 -0.33
CA LEU A 450 21.88 13.97 -1.42
C LEU A 450 20.90 14.62 -2.42
N ASN A 451 21.21 14.52 -3.71
CA ASN A 451 20.45 15.21 -4.77
C ASN A 451 19.18 14.46 -5.16
N THR A 452 18.28 14.24 -4.20
CA THR A 452 16.97 13.62 -4.41
C THR A 452 15.88 14.67 -4.59
N ALA A 453 14.74 14.23 -5.14
CA ALA A 453 13.52 15.02 -5.26
C ALA A 453 12.74 15.16 -3.92
N SER A 454 13.45 15.32 -2.80
CA SER A 454 12.89 15.76 -1.51
C SER A 454 13.96 16.42 -0.65
N ILE A 455 13.56 17.12 0.41
CA ILE A 455 14.47 17.57 1.48
C ILE A 455 13.88 17.17 2.82
N THR A 456 14.60 16.33 3.55
CA THR A 456 14.29 15.96 4.93
C THR A 456 15.42 16.41 5.84
N VAL A 457 15.08 17.12 6.92
CA VAL A 457 16.02 17.52 7.97
C VAL A 457 15.39 17.15 9.31
N SER A 458 15.92 16.10 9.92
CA SER A 458 15.38 15.51 11.14
C SER A 458 15.68 16.31 12.41
N ASN A 459 16.68 17.19 12.37
CA ASN A 459 17.06 18.05 13.47
C ASN A 459 17.66 19.36 12.91
N LEU A 460 16.81 20.38 12.74
CA LEU A 460 17.22 21.72 12.35
C LEU A 460 17.55 22.56 13.60
N VAL A 461 18.80 23.00 13.69
CA VAL A 461 19.30 23.97 14.67
C VAL A 461 19.84 25.19 13.94
N GLY A 462 19.27 26.37 14.21
CA GLY A 462 19.69 27.61 13.57
C GLY A 462 19.37 27.66 12.08
N SER A 463 20.31 27.31 11.20
CA SER A 463 20.05 27.27 9.76
C SER A 463 20.81 26.17 9.03
N ARG A 464 20.22 25.69 7.93
CA ARG A 464 20.76 24.65 7.07
C ARG A 464 20.60 25.04 5.61
N ARG A 465 21.73 25.19 4.92
CA ARG A 465 21.76 25.44 3.47
C ARG A 465 21.96 24.16 2.70
N VAL A 466 20.98 23.75 1.91
CA VAL A 466 21.00 22.60 1.01
C VAL A 466 21.14 23.06 -0.45
N VAL A 467 21.83 22.28 -1.28
CA VAL A 467 21.92 22.55 -2.73
C VAL A 467 21.27 21.40 -3.49
N ARG A 468 20.39 21.73 -4.43
CA ARG A 468 19.83 20.77 -5.40
C ARG A 468 20.29 21.12 -6.80
N LYS A 469 20.62 20.11 -7.59
CA LYS A 469 20.96 20.22 -9.01
C LYS A 469 19.82 19.62 -9.82
N VAL A 470 19.22 20.44 -10.67
CA VAL A 470 18.15 20.02 -11.57
C VAL A 470 18.67 20.00 -13.00
N LYS A 471 18.39 18.93 -13.74
CA LYS A 471 18.73 18.80 -15.17
C LYS A 471 17.45 18.94 -16.00
N ASN A 472 17.50 19.75 -17.06
CA ASN A 472 16.42 19.81 -18.03
C ASN A 472 16.47 18.59 -18.96
N VAL A 473 15.38 17.82 -18.97
CA VAL A 473 15.17 16.64 -19.81
C VAL A 473 14.02 16.81 -20.79
N GLY A 474 13.41 17.98 -20.85
CA GLY A 474 12.43 18.34 -21.86
C GLY A 474 13.06 18.59 -23.23
N ALA A 475 12.23 18.70 -24.25
CA ALA A 475 12.65 18.87 -25.64
C ALA A 475 13.21 20.27 -25.97
N GLU A 476 12.96 21.26 -25.12
CA GLU A 476 13.36 22.65 -25.36
C GLU A 476 13.86 23.36 -24.09
N ARG A 477 14.45 24.54 -24.29
CA ARG A 477 14.81 25.44 -23.19
C ARG A 477 13.54 25.95 -22.52
N GLU A 478 13.47 25.85 -21.21
CA GLU A 478 12.32 26.29 -20.42
C GLU A 478 12.73 27.27 -19.31
N ARG A 479 11.82 28.19 -18.97
CA ARG A 479 11.98 29.13 -17.86
C ARG A 479 11.08 28.72 -16.71
N TYR A 480 11.67 28.59 -15.53
CA TYR A 480 10.98 28.21 -14.31
C TYR A 480 10.88 29.38 -13.35
N ARG A 481 9.72 29.50 -12.70
CA ARG A 481 9.48 30.31 -11.51
C ARG A 481 9.35 29.39 -10.30
N VAL A 482 10.08 29.69 -9.23
CA VAL A 482 10.05 28.90 -8.01
C VAL A 482 9.07 29.52 -7.01
N ARG A 483 8.20 28.69 -6.43
CA ARG A 483 7.31 29.00 -5.32
C ARG A 483 7.61 28.09 -4.14
N VAL A 484 7.35 28.58 -2.93
CA VAL A 484 7.58 27.83 -1.70
C VAL A 484 6.35 27.89 -0.83
N ARG A 485 5.95 26.74 -0.30
CA ARG A 485 5.12 26.65 0.91
C ARG A 485 6.05 26.24 2.03
N GLU A 486 6.23 27.13 3.00
CA GLU A 486 7.15 26.93 4.11
C GLU A 486 6.58 25.88 5.09
N PRO A 487 7.43 24.97 5.62
CA PRO A 487 7.06 24.20 6.81
C PRO A 487 6.83 25.15 8.00
N GLU A 488 5.86 24.82 8.85
CA GLU A 488 5.63 25.55 10.09
C GLU A 488 6.92 25.60 10.95
N GLY A 489 7.22 26.78 11.52
CA GLY A 489 8.45 27.03 12.29
C GLY A 489 9.73 27.23 11.46
N VAL A 490 9.67 27.22 10.12
CA VAL A 490 10.84 27.30 9.25
C VAL A 490 10.67 28.36 8.15
N GLU A 491 11.61 29.31 8.06
CA GLU A 491 11.74 30.22 6.92
C GLU A 491 12.57 29.54 5.81
N VAL A 492 12.13 29.61 4.55
CA VAL A 492 12.78 28.96 3.40
C VAL A 492 13.22 29.96 2.35
N GLY A 493 14.52 30.29 2.35
CA GLY A 493 15.15 31.13 1.32
C GLY A 493 15.57 30.32 0.09
N ILE A 494 15.26 30.79 -1.12
CA ILE A 494 15.65 30.12 -2.37
C ILE A 494 16.39 31.05 -3.33
N VAL A 495 17.51 30.56 -3.90
CA VAL A 495 18.26 31.25 -4.94
C VAL A 495 18.69 30.29 -6.05
N PRO A 496 18.36 30.56 -7.34
CA PRO A 496 17.53 31.66 -7.83
C PRO A 496 16.01 31.37 -7.73
N THR A 497 15.18 32.41 -7.62
CA THR A 497 13.71 32.27 -7.64
C THR A 497 13.11 32.21 -9.06
N LYS A 498 13.90 32.56 -10.08
CA LYS A 498 13.57 32.38 -11.50
C LYS A 498 14.84 31.98 -12.25
N PHE A 499 14.72 31.02 -13.18
CA PHE A 499 15.86 30.63 -14.01
C PHE A 499 15.41 30.05 -15.34
N ALA A 500 16.27 30.13 -16.34
CA ALA A 500 16.14 29.38 -17.58
C ALA A 500 17.17 28.25 -17.59
N VAL A 501 16.82 27.11 -18.17
CA VAL A 501 17.74 25.98 -18.32
C VAL A 501 17.59 25.39 -19.72
N ASN A 502 18.71 25.30 -20.44
CA ASN A 502 18.73 24.70 -21.78
C ASN A 502 18.57 23.18 -21.68
N VAL A 503 18.15 22.55 -22.77
CA VAL A 503 18.06 21.07 -22.88
C VAL A 503 19.38 20.44 -22.44
N SER A 504 19.30 19.39 -21.62
CA SER A 504 20.44 18.67 -21.03
C SER A 504 21.36 19.48 -20.11
N ALA A 505 21.12 20.79 -19.94
CA ALA A 505 21.88 21.60 -19.01
C ALA A 505 21.38 21.42 -17.57
N THR A 506 22.29 21.63 -16.62
CA THR A 506 22.02 21.54 -15.19
C THR A 506 21.99 22.92 -14.56
N LYS A 507 21.05 23.14 -13.63
CA LYS A 507 20.97 24.34 -12.80
C LYS A 507 21.08 23.97 -11.32
N SER A 508 21.89 24.72 -10.58
CA SER A 508 21.95 24.60 -9.11
C SER A 508 20.95 25.55 -8.46
N ILE A 509 20.17 25.04 -7.53
CA ILE A 509 19.22 25.76 -6.67
C ILE A 509 19.73 25.65 -5.24
N ARG A 510 19.95 26.80 -4.60
CA ARG A 510 20.34 26.90 -3.19
C ARG A 510 19.09 27.14 -2.35
N ILE A 511 18.89 26.32 -1.33
CA ILE A 511 17.74 26.34 -0.43
C ILE A 511 18.29 26.53 0.98
N LEU A 512 17.91 27.60 1.66
CA LEU A 512 18.28 27.90 3.03
C LEU A 512 17.06 27.67 3.92
N LEU A 513 17.15 26.70 4.82
CA LEU A 513 16.16 26.46 5.87
C LEU A 513 16.64 27.18 7.12
N LYS A 514 15.82 28.05 7.70
CA LYS A 514 16.15 28.77 8.94
C LYS A 514 15.08 28.48 9.99
N ALA A 515 15.52 28.01 11.14
CA ALA A 515 14.67 27.75 12.29
C ALA A 515 14.16 29.09 12.84
N MET A 516 12.84 29.25 12.85
CA MET A 516 12.16 30.42 13.42
C MET A 516 11.54 30.08 14.76
N GLU A 517 10.97 28.89 14.88
CA GLU A 517 10.32 28.39 16.10
C GLU A 517 10.58 26.90 16.26
N ALA A 518 10.81 26.46 17.51
CA ALA A 518 11.02 25.04 17.80
C ALA A 518 9.68 24.29 17.72
N THR A 519 9.59 23.32 16.82
CA THR A 519 8.37 22.52 16.59
C THR A 519 8.40 21.19 17.32
N ASN A 520 9.60 20.66 17.64
CA ASN A 520 9.85 19.36 18.26
C ASN A 520 9.11 18.17 17.59
N SER A 521 8.69 18.37 16.34
CA SER A 521 7.98 17.43 15.49
C SER A 521 8.22 17.83 14.03
N TYR A 522 7.94 16.93 13.08
CA TYR A 522 8.09 17.27 11.67
C TYR A 522 6.94 18.13 11.19
N THR A 523 7.28 19.23 10.55
CA THR A 523 6.37 20.08 9.79
C THR A 523 6.70 19.96 8.31
N PHE A 524 5.72 20.27 7.46
CA PHE A 524 5.79 19.95 6.04
C PHE A 524 5.57 21.17 5.16
N GLY A 525 6.37 21.24 4.10
CA GLY A 525 6.31 22.28 3.09
C GLY A 525 6.57 21.71 1.70
N GLU A 526 6.72 22.57 0.72
CA GLU A 526 7.13 22.18 -0.63
C GLU A 526 7.78 23.33 -1.38
N VAL A 527 8.67 22.97 -2.30
CA VAL A 527 9.17 23.86 -3.34
C VAL A 527 8.57 23.41 -4.67
N VAL A 528 7.97 24.34 -5.40
CA VAL A 528 7.32 24.09 -6.69
C VAL A 528 8.00 24.94 -7.75
N MET A 529 8.48 24.31 -8.82
CA MET A 529 9.03 25.00 -9.99
C MET A 529 8.01 24.92 -11.12
N GLU A 530 7.44 26.06 -11.47
CA GLU A 530 6.46 26.21 -12.55
C GLU A 530 7.17 26.67 -13.82
N GLY A 531 7.17 25.84 -14.84
CA GLY A 531 7.77 26.10 -16.14
C GLY A 531 6.81 26.78 -17.12
N ASP A 532 7.34 27.65 -17.99
CA ASP A 532 6.53 28.36 -18.99
C ASP A 532 6.09 27.49 -20.18
N LYS A 533 6.43 26.19 -20.18
CA LYS A 533 5.90 25.16 -21.09
C LYS A 533 4.89 24.22 -20.42
N GLY A 534 4.50 24.50 -19.18
CA GLY A 534 3.47 23.75 -18.46
C GLY A 534 4.00 22.65 -17.54
N HIS A 535 5.32 22.43 -17.49
CA HIS A 535 5.92 21.52 -16.50
C HIS A 535 5.76 22.08 -15.08
N VAL A 536 5.44 21.20 -14.13
CA VAL A 536 5.35 21.52 -12.71
C VAL A 536 6.17 20.49 -11.96
N VAL A 537 7.27 20.94 -11.36
CA VAL A 537 8.24 20.07 -10.66
C VAL A 537 8.16 20.36 -9.18
N ARG A 538 7.67 19.39 -8.40
CA ARG A 538 7.45 19.52 -6.96
C ARG A 538 8.56 18.85 -6.15
N LEU A 539 8.90 19.46 -5.02
CA LEU A 539 9.94 19.00 -4.10
C LEU A 539 9.39 19.10 -2.65
N PRO A 540 8.92 18.01 -2.04
CA PRO A 540 8.42 18.03 -0.67
C PRO A 540 9.54 18.36 0.34
N LEU A 541 9.17 19.11 1.37
CA LEU A 541 10.01 19.45 2.52
C LEU A 541 9.44 18.80 3.78
N ALA A 542 10.29 18.15 4.57
CA ALA A 542 9.94 17.62 5.90
C ALA A 542 11.04 18.05 6.90
N VAL A 543 10.69 18.90 7.85
CA VAL A 543 11.68 19.51 8.75
C VAL A 543 11.20 19.42 10.19
N SER A 544 12.08 19.02 11.11
CA SER A 544 11.84 19.15 12.54
C SER A 544 12.80 20.17 13.14
N VAL A 545 12.27 21.15 13.86
CA VAL A 545 13.07 22.21 14.49
C VAL A 545 13.24 21.91 15.97
N THR A 546 14.48 21.72 16.41
CA THR A 546 14.82 21.46 17.81
C THR A 546 15.13 22.75 18.56
N SER A 547 15.77 23.72 17.91
CA SER A 547 15.96 25.04 18.49
C SER A 547 16.09 26.15 17.43
N ALA A 548 15.42 27.27 17.71
CA ALA A 548 15.68 28.53 17.03
C ALA A 548 16.85 29.22 17.73
N LEU A 549 17.83 29.72 16.97
CA LEU A 549 18.76 30.69 17.52
C LEU A 549 17.95 31.97 17.72
N GLY A 550 17.72 32.35 18.98
CA GLY A 550 17.02 33.59 19.31
C GLY A 550 17.63 34.75 18.53
N SER A 551 16.78 35.62 17.99
CA SER A 551 17.19 36.94 17.56
C SER A 551 17.83 37.64 18.75
N GLY A 552 19.14 37.51 18.89
CA GLY A 552 19.91 38.32 19.82
C GLY A 552 19.60 39.77 19.48
N GLU A 553 19.08 40.48 20.47
CA GLU A 553 18.95 41.94 20.47
C GLU A 553 20.24 42.54 19.89
N ALA A 554 20.10 43.29 18.80
CA ALA A 554 21.12 44.17 18.26
C ALA A 554 20.69 45.62 18.50
#